data_AF-A0A346PVD0-F1
#
_entry.id   AF-A0A346PVD0-F1
#
_cell.length_a   1.000
_cell.length_b   1.000
_cell.length_c   1.000
_cell.angle_alpha   90.00
_cell.angle_beta   90.00
_cell.angle_gamma   90.00
#
_symmetry.space_group_name_H-M   'P 1'
#
loop_
_entity.id
_entity.type
_entity.pdbx_description
1 polymer ?
#
loop_
_entity_poly.entity_id
_entity_poly.type
_entity_poly.pdbx_seq_one_letter_code
_entity_poly.pdbx_strand_id
1 'polypeptide(L)'
;MNKFRTLTVALSIALVVAVLTPLGMAAAEPDDDDLSLVVDDRIVDVTANDSTVENATVTVSTDDDESYADTGTYTTDADGEVELPEPDEPVNVTITASTTEDDVETTATLEPDYVPEDLEVNVTQNDDVTVDVTDGGDAVENATLNVTAVENVSSVDEGEYETDENGIVSLASPNETVDVTFNATLETVSAETTETLEPAEDDEVDEPRNFGQLVSAVVQSLQSDGPSGISIAEFVTENNPGDAPDHAGPPDHAGPSDGGTDDGNESDDSQQGPPDHAGPSADNEADTNESDDGNDADSGGPPDHAGPSDDDDDSGGPPGQANS
;
A
#
# COMPACT_ATOMS: atom_id res chain seq x y z
N MET A 1 1.86 -2.85 39.09
CA MET A 1 2.39 -3.69 40.20
C MET A 1 3.46 -4.56 39.56
N ASN A 2 4.66 -4.03 39.46
CA ASN A 2 5.70 -4.58 38.59
C ASN A 2 6.38 -5.71 39.34
N LYS A 3 6.21 -6.92 38.81
CA LYS A 3 6.81 -8.13 39.34
C LYS A 3 8.23 -8.16 38.80
N PHE A 4 9.20 -7.69 39.58
CA PHE A 4 10.61 -7.95 39.34
C PHE A 4 10.81 -9.47 39.39
N ARG A 5 10.87 -10.12 38.22
CA ARG A 5 11.29 -11.50 38.08
C ARG A 5 12.80 -11.51 38.29
N THR A 6 13.22 -11.98 39.45
CA THR A 6 14.61 -12.36 39.74
C THR A 6 15.06 -13.40 38.72
N LEU A 7 15.78 -12.97 37.70
CA LEU A 7 16.49 -13.84 36.77
C LEU A 7 17.69 -14.42 37.54
N THR A 8 17.68 -15.73 37.73
CA THR A 8 18.78 -16.45 38.38
C THR A 8 19.84 -16.66 37.32
N VAL A 9 20.78 -15.71 37.21
CA VAL A 9 21.98 -15.86 36.38
C VAL A 9 22.81 -16.97 37.01
N ALA A 10 22.80 -18.14 36.39
CA ALA A 10 23.66 -19.24 36.76
C ALA A 10 25.06 -18.93 36.22
N LEU A 11 25.87 -18.23 37.01
CA LEU A 11 27.29 -17.98 36.78
C LEU A 11 28.02 -19.34 36.72
N SER A 12 28.09 -19.95 35.55
CA SER A 12 28.85 -21.17 35.29
C SER A 12 30.31 -20.80 35.03
N ILE A 13 31.12 -20.76 36.10
CA ILE A 13 32.58 -20.65 36.01
C ILE A 13 33.11 -21.96 35.42
N ALA A 14 33.25 -22.02 34.10
CA ALA A 14 33.91 -23.12 33.40
C ALA A 14 35.43 -22.94 33.48
N LEU A 15 36.02 -23.32 34.61
CA LEU A 15 37.48 -23.41 34.76
C LEU A 15 38.00 -24.62 33.96
N VAL A 16 38.35 -24.43 32.69
CA VAL A 16 38.97 -25.47 31.86
C VAL A 16 40.46 -25.56 32.22
N VAL A 17 40.79 -26.45 33.15
CA VAL A 17 42.18 -26.82 33.46
C VAL A 17 42.70 -27.75 32.35
N ALA A 18 43.51 -27.22 31.43
CA ALA A 18 44.23 -28.02 30.45
C ALA A 18 45.28 -28.90 31.15
N VAL A 19 45.08 -30.22 31.12
CA VAL A 19 46.01 -31.19 31.70
C VAL A 19 47.20 -31.38 30.76
N LEU A 20 48.34 -30.77 31.12
CA LEU A 20 49.64 -31.03 30.51
C LEU A 20 50.15 -32.43 30.93
N THR A 21 50.37 -33.33 29.96
CA THR A 21 50.95 -34.66 30.23
C THR A 21 52.45 -34.58 30.55
N PRO A 22 52.98 -35.30 31.55
CA PRO A 22 54.38 -35.16 31.94
C PRO A 22 55.28 -36.14 31.18
N LEU A 23 56.26 -35.62 30.45
CA LEU A 23 57.47 -36.39 30.11
C LEU A 23 58.72 -35.56 30.40
N GLY A 24 59.06 -35.52 31.70
CA GLY A 24 60.42 -35.45 32.23
C GLY A 24 61.24 -34.19 31.95
N MET A 25 61.36 -33.32 32.96
CA MET A 25 62.60 -32.69 33.46
C MET A 25 62.23 -31.44 34.27
N ALA A 26 62.69 -31.38 35.54
CA ALA A 26 62.58 -30.27 36.49
C ALA A 26 61.15 -29.73 36.75
N ALA A 27 60.68 -29.86 37.99
CA ALA A 27 59.58 -29.03 38.47
C ALA A 27 60.10 -27.59 38.56
N ALA A 28 59.96 -26.83 37.48
CA ALA A 28 59.63 -25.42 37.61
C ALA A 28 58.23 -25.41 38.23
N GLU A 29 58.10 -24.73 39.36
CA GLU A 29 56.79 -24.28 39.84
C GLU A 29 56.16 -23.53 38.64
N PRO A 30 54.90 -23.78 38.26
CA PRO A 30 54.28 -22.96 37.23
C PRO A 30 54.35 -21.53 37.74
N ASP A 31 55.04 -20.68 37.00
CA ASP A 31 54.98 -19.25 37.22
C ASP A 31 53.49 -18.89 37.10
N ASP A 32 52.85 -18.45 38.19
CA ASP A 32 51.45 -17.96 38.22
C ASP A 32 51.31 -16.63 37.44
N ASP A 33 52.12 -16.43 36.39
CA ASP A 33 52.22 -15.26 35.53
C ASP A 33 51.40 -15.41 34.23
N ASP A 34 50.58 -16.46 34.12
CA ASP A 34 49.82 -16.77 32.92
C ASP A 34 48.71 -15.74 32.65
N LEU A 35 48.41 -15.50 31.37
CA LEU A 35 47.27 -14.69 30.95
C LEU A 35 45.95 -15.33 31.41
N SER A 36 45.04 -14.48 31.87
CA SER A 36 43.66 -14.83 32.19
C SER A 36 42.72 -14.06 31.27
N LEU A 37 41.75 -14.79 30.75
CA LEU A 37 40.75 -14.31 29.81
C LEU A 37 39.37 -14.62 30.37
N VAL A 38 38.53 -13.59 30.48
CA VAL A 38 37.14 -13.69 30.89
C VAL A 38 36.28 -13.02 29.83
N VAL A 39 35.13 -13.60 29.55
CA VAL A 39 34.14 -13.02 28.65
C VAL A 39 32.84 -12.96 29.44
N ASP A 40 32.32 -11.75 29.61
CA ASP A 40 31.01 -11.49 30.22
C ASP A 40 30.18 -10.76 29.18
N ASP A 41 29.14 -11.47 28.68
CA ASP A 41 28.35 -11.00 27.55
C ASP A 41 29.24 -10.67 26.34
N ARG A 42 29.32 -9.40 25.93
CA ARG A 42 30.16 -8.93 24.82
C ARG A 42 31.46 -8.25 25.28
N ILE A 43 31.75 -8.22 26.58
CA ILE A 43 32.97 -7.63 27.12
C ILE A 43 34.02 -8.72 27.34
N VAL A 44 35.17 -8.54 26.71
CA VAL A 44 36.33 -9.42 26.84
C VAL A 44 37.37 -8.76 27.74
N ASP A 45 37.62 -9.38 28.89
CA ASP A 45 38.59 -8.95 29.90
C ASP A 45 39.89 -9.76 29.78
N VAL A 46 41.02 -9.06 29.63
CA VAL A 46 42.35 -9.68 29.61
C VAL A 46 43.18 -9.18 30.79
N THR A 47 43.60 -10.12 31.64
CA THR A 47 44.45 -9.84 32.79
C THR A 47 45.69 -10.73 32.81
N ALA A 48 46.76 -10.25 33.45
CA ALA A 48 47.94 -11.02 33.80
C ALA A 48 48.30 -10.68 35.24
N ASN A 49 48.49 -11.69 36.10
CA ASN A 49 48.76 -11.47 37.53
C ASN A 49 47.75 -10.52 38.21
N ASP A 50 46.46 -10.74 37.98
CA ASP A 50 45.37 -9.90 38.50
C ASP A 50 45.46 -8.41 38.10
N SER A 51 46.24 -8.08 37.07
CA SER A 51 46.39 -6.73 36.53
C SER A 51 45.90 -6.69 35.08
N THR A 52 45.21 -5.62 34.71
CA THR A 52 44.68 -5.44 33.35
C THR A 52 45.81 -5.29 32.34
N VAL A 53 45.62 -5.87 31.14
CA VAL A 53 46.63 -5.87 30.08
C VAL A 53 46.17 -4.99 28.93
N GLU A 54 46.71 -3.77 28.85
CA GLU A 54 46.51 -2.87 27.71
C GLU A 54 47.28 -3.38 26.47
N ASN A 55 46.71 -3.19 25.29
CA ASN A 55 47.28 -3.56 23.99
C ASN A 55 47.52 -5.07 23.79
N ALA A 56 46.83 -5.93 24.54
CA ALA A 56 46.77 -7.35 24.22
C ALA A 56 46.04 -7.55 22.89
N THR A 57 46.48 -8.54 22.11
CA THR A 57 45.85 -8.90 20.84
C THR A 57 44.75 -9.92 21.11
N VAL A 58 43.50 -9.57 20.80
CA VAL A 58 42.33 -10.45 20.96
C VAL A 58 41.86 -10.88 19.58
N THR A 59 41.91 -12.16 19.27
CA THR A 59 41.41 -12.72 18.01
C THR A 59 40.08 -13.42 18.25
N VAL A 60 39.06 -13.04 17.49
CA VAL A 60 37.72 -13.61 17.53
C VAL A 60 37.48 -14.39 16.25
N SER A 61 37.12 -15.66 16.38
CA SER A 61 36.81 -16.55 15.28
C SER A 61 35.60 -17.42 15.61
N THR A 62 34.85 -17.81 14.58
CA THR A 62 33.78 -18.81 14.68
C THR A 62 34.27 -20.16 14.16
N ASP A 63 33.56 -21.23 14.49
CA ASP A 63 33.74 -22.52 13.81
C ASP A 63 33.34 -22.39 12.33
N ASP A 64 33.87 -23.27 11.47
CA ASP A 64 33.75 -23.19 9.99
C ASP A 64 32.29 -23.08 9.46
N ASP A 65 31.30 -23.42 10.27
CA ASP A 65 29.87 -23.42 9.92
C ASP A 65 29.08 -22.21 10.51
N GLU A 66 29.67 -21.43 11.42
CA GLU A 66 29.05 -20.27 12.07
C GLU A 66 29.59 -18.96 11.48
N SER A 67 28.73 -17.98 11.26
CA SER A 67 29.11 -16.67 10.71
C SER A 67 28.80 -15.58 11.71
N TYR A 68 29.85 -14.95 12.22
CA TYR A 68 29.77 -13.71 12.97
C TYR A 68 30.46 -12.61 12.16
N ALA A 69 29.72 -11.54 11.83
CA ALA A 69 30.20 -10.49 10.92
C ALA A 69 31.48 -9.81 11.44
N ASP A 70 31.61 -9.74 12.76
CA ASP A 70 32.71 -9.11 13.48
C ASP A 70 33.73 -10.13 14.01
N THR A 71 34.04 -11.15 13.19
CA THR A 71 35.26 -11.93 13.38
C THR A 71 36.49 -11.10 12.99
N GLY A 72 37.62 -11.31 13.68
CA GLY A 72 38.82 -10.54 13.40
C GLY A 72 39.75 -10.38 14.59
N THR A 73 40.56 -9.31 14.56
CA THR A 73 41.54 -9.00 15.60
C THR A 73 41.25 -7.64 16.21
N TYR A 74 41.22 -7.60 17.53
CA TYR A 74 40.98 -6.46 18.38
C TYR A 74 42.20 -6.21 19.26
N THR A 75 42.18 -5.07 19.94
CA THR A 75 43.24 -4.67 20.86
C THR A 75 42.60 -4.15 22.12
N THR A 76 43.00 -4.69 23.26
CA THR A 76 42.48 -4.24 24.56
C THR A 76 42.86 -2.79 24.84
N ASP A 77 41.96 -2.07 25.50
CA ASP A 77 42.17 -0.70 25.91
C ASP A 77 42.95 -0.58 27.24
N ALA A 78 42.99 0.63 27.82
CA ALA A 78 43.73 0.91 29.05
C ALA A 78 43.21 0.14 30.27
N ASP A 79 41.95 -0.30 30.23
CA ASP A 79 41.31 -1.09 31.26
C ASP A 79 41.44 -2.61 30.97
N GLY A 80 42.10 -2.98 29.87
CA GLY A 80 42.32 -4.39 29.50
C GLY A 80 41.09 -5.04 28.85
N GLU A 81 40.14 -4.23 28.39
CA GLU A 81 38.84 -4.66 27.90
C GLU A 81 38.73 -4.52 26.37
N VAL A 82 37.88 -5.34 25.76
CA VAL A 82 37.37 -5.19 24.39
C VAL A 82 35.87 -5.42 24.40
N GLU A 83 35.10 -4.44 23.92
CA GLU A 83 33.67 -4.60 23.65
C GLU A 83 33.46 -5.14 22.23
N LEU A 84 32.80 -6.29 22.14
CA LEU A 84 32.43 -6.92 20.89
C LEU A 84 31.09 -6.36 20.37
N PRO A 85 30.93 -6.24 19.05
CA PRO A 85 29.65 -5.92 18.45
C PRO A 85 28.54 -6.90 18.84
N GLU A 86 27.30 -6.45 18.69
CA GLU A 86 26.14 -7.30 18.95
C GLU A 86 25.91 -8.24 17.76
N PRO A 87 25.72 -9.55 17.98
CA PRO A 87 25.38 -10.47 16.90
C PRO A 87 23.88 -10.39 16.57
N ASP A 88 23.51 -10.70 15.33
CA ASP A 88 22.08 -10.78 14.93
C ASP A 88 21.38 -12.06 15.44
N GLU A 89 22.17 -13.09 15.78
CA GLU A 89 21.70 -14.38 16.28
C GLU A 89 22.69 -14.92 17.32
N PRO A 90 22.25 -15.80 18.26
CA PRO A 90 23.17 -16.39 19.23
C PRO A 90 24.27 -17.19 18.52
N VAL A 91 25.53 -16.83 18.76
CA VAL A 91 26.69 -17.39 18.04
C VAL A 91 27.79 -17.83 19.00
N ASN A 92 28.40 -18.99 18.72
CA ASN A 92 29.57 -19.44 19.47
C ASN A 92 30.85 -18.90 18.84
N VAL A 93 31.67 -18.26 19.67
CA VAL A 93 32.96 -17.72 19.25
C VAL A 93 34.09 -18.34 20.06
N THR A 94 35.20 -18.56 19.39
CA THR A 94 36.50 -18.84 20.00
C THR A 94 37.28 -17.53 20.06
N ILE A 95 37.71 -17.17 21.26
CA ILE A 95 38.43 -15.93 21.56
C ILE A 95 39.81 -16.30 22.06
N THR A 96 40.84 -15.85 21.36
CA THR A 96 42.25 -16.02 21.74
C THR A 96 42.83 -14.68 22.11
N ALA A 97 43.20 -14.49 23.38
CA ALA A 97 43.97 -13.34 23.83
C ALA A 97 45.45 -13.69 23.84
N SER A 98 46.29 -12.79 23.33
CA SER A 98 47.74 -13.00 23.26
C SER A 98 48.52 -11.72 23.53
N THR A 99 49.69 -11.90 24.12
CA THR A 99 50.73 -10.89 24.22
C THR A 99 51.94 -11.35 23.40
N THR A 100 53.09 -10.69 23.55
CA THR A 100 54.33 -11.15 22.93
C THR A 100 54.90 -12.42 23.55
N GLU A 101 54.49 -12.76 24.78
CA GLU A 101 55.09 -13.81 25.60
C GLU A 101 54.16 -15.01 25.74
N ASP A 102 52.85 -14.76 25.86
CA ASP A 102 51.86 -15.78 26.23
C ASP A 102 50.56 -15.64 25.41
N ASP A 103 49.79 -16.72 25.36
CA ASP A 103 48.44 -16.77 24.80
C ASP A 103 47.49 -17.61 25.66
N VAL A 104 46.20 -17.27 25.60
CA VAL A 104 45.11 -17.98 26.26
C VAL A 104 43.88 -17.95 25.37
N GLU A 105 43.11 -19.03 25.40
CA GLU A 105 41.92 -19.21 24.58
C GLU A 105 40.71 -19.55 25.46
N THR A 106 39.55 -19.04 25.07
CA THR A 106 38.26 -19.43 25.64
C THR A 106 37.20 -19.48 24.54
N THR A 107 36.11 -20.18 24.81
CA THR A 107 34.92 -20.15 23.95
C THR A 107 33.76 -19.53 24.73
N ALA A 108 32.98 -18.69 24.05
CA ALA A 108 31.81 -18.03 24.62
C ALA A 108 30.65 -18.05 23.62
N THR A 109 29.43 -18.01 24.11
CA THR A 109 28.23 -17.78 23.29
C THR A 109 27.86 -16.32 23.45
N LEU A 110 27.85 -15.57 22.35
CA LEU A 110 27.37 -14.19 22.31
C LEU A 110 25.88 -14.23 21.99
N GLU A 111 25.08 -13.51 22.75
CA GLU A 111 23.63 -13.39 22.56
C GLU A 111 23.32 -11.97 22.04
N PRO A 112 22.31 -11.80 21.17
CA PRO A 112 21.76 -10.47 20.88
C PRO A 112 21.11 -9.88 22.15
N ASP A 113 21.01 -8.55 22.23
CA ASP A 113 20.36 -7.86 23.35
C ASP A 113 18.85 -8.09 23.34
N TYR A 114 18.29 -8.43 22.17
CA TYR A 114 16.87 -8.66 21.95
C TYR A 114 16.64 -9.84 21.01
N VAL A 115 15.71 -10.72 21.39
CA VAL A 115 15.23 -11.82 20.55
C VAL A 115 13.72 -11.79 20.57
N PRO A 116 13.02 -11.60 19.44
CA PRO A 116 11.57 -11.71 19.40
C PRO A 116 11.13 -13.14 19.75
N GLU A 117 10.14 -13.28 20.62
CA GLU A 117 9.63 -14.59 21.06
C GLU A 117 8.16 -14.81 20.69
N ASP A 118 7.35 -13.74 20.68
CA ASP A 118 5.90 -13.79 20.55
C ASP A 118 5.41 -12.59 19.72
N LEU A 119 5.84 -12.54 18.46
CA LEU A 119 5.43 -11.51 17.52
C LEU A 119 3.93 -11.66 17.21
N GLU A 120 3.19 -10.57 17.34
CA GLU A 120 1.75 -10.47 17.15
C GLU A 120 1.43 -9.30 16.23
N VAL A 121 0.43 -9.48 15.36
CA VAL A 121 -0.10 -8.45 14.47
C VAL A 121 -1.57 -8.22 14.79
N ASN A 122 -1.90 -6.99 15.15
CA ASN A 122 -3.27 -6.57 15.40
C ASN A 122 -3.65 -5.47 14.40
N VAL A 123 -4.73 -5.68 13.67
CA VAL A 123 -5.25 -4.70 12.71
C VAL A 123 -6.47 -4.04 13.32
N THR A 124 -6.61 -2.73 13.10
CA THR A 124 -7.78 -1.97 13.52
C THR A 124 -8.13 -0.99 12.43
N GLN A 125 -9.36 -1.10 11.92
CA GLN A 125 -9.91 -0.17 10.96
C GLN A 125 -10.97 0.72 11.62
N ASN A 126 -10.73 2.04 11.59
CA ASN A 126 -11.73 3.04 11.92
C ASN A 126 -11.96 3.92 10.69
N ASP A 127 -11.26 5.04 10.59
CA ASP A 127 -11.24 5.87 9.37
C ASP A 127 -10.11 5.42 8.43
N ASP A 128 -8.93 5.22 9.01
CA ASP A 128 -7.74 4.62 8.40
C ASP A 128 -7.47 3.22 8.97
N VAL A 129 -6.60 2.47 8.30
CA VAL A 129 -6.17 1.14 8.75
C VAL A 129 -4.90 1.31 9.58
N THR A 130 -4.95 0.87 10.83
CA THR A 130 -3.81 0.87 11.74
C THR A 130 -3.40 -0.58 11.98
N VAL A 131 -2.12 -0.87 11.77
CA VAL A 131 -1.52 -2.17 12.05
C VAL A 131 -0.53 -2.00 13.19
N ASP A 132 -0.84 -2.61 14.33
CA ASP A 132 0.03 -2.68 15.50
C ASP A 132 0.81 -4.00 15.45
N VAL A 133 2.14 -3.91 15.56
CA VAL A 133 3.04 -5.05 15.68
C VAL A 133 3.70 -5.03 17.04
N THR A 134 3.51 -6.10 17.80
CA THR A 134 4.04 -6.22 19.16
C THR A 134 4.78 -7.54 19.37
N ASP A 135 5.73 -7.58 20.29
CA ASP A 135 6.37 -8.80 20.78
C ASP A 135 6.07 -8.95 22.28
N GLY A 136 5.39 -10.03 22.66
CA GLY A 136 5.00 -10.24 24.06
C GLY A 136 4.15 -9.11 24.66
N GLY A 137 3.50 -8.30 23.79
CA GLY A 137 2.71 -7.13 24.12
C GLY A 137 3.47 -5.80 24.20
N ASP A 138 4.77 -5.77 23.92
CA ASP A 138 5.57 -4.54 23.80
C ASP A 138 5.67 -4.13 22.32
N ALA A 139 5.63 -2.83 22.03
CA ALA A 139 5.72 -2.31 20.67
C ALA A 139 7.10 -2.54 20.05
N VAL A 140 7.13 -2.91 18.77
CA VAL A 140 8.37 -3.24 18.04
C VAL A 140 8.62 -2.24 16.91
N GLU A 141 9.70 -1.47 17.00
CA GLU A 141 10.17 -0.58 15.92
C GLU A 141 10.91 -1.36 14.83
N ASN A 142 10.86 -0.88 13.58
CA ASN A 142 11.59 -1.44 12.43
C ASN A 142 11.24 -2.90 12.07
N ALA A 143 10.09 -3.41 12.52
CA ALA A 143 9.55 -4.67 12.02
C ALA A 143 9.11 -4.47 10.57
N THR A 144 9.46 -5.41 9.69
CA THR A 144 9.04 -5.38 8.29
C THR A 144 7.64 -5.94 8.17
N LEU A 145 6.69 -5.14 7.71
CA LEU A 145 5.32 -5.52 7.43
C LEU A 145 5.10 -5.64 5.92
N ASN A 146 4.86 -6.85 5.43
CA ASN A 146 4.47 -7.09 4.05
C ASN A 146 2.94 -7.22 3.95
N VAL A 147 2.32 -6.35 3.15
CA VAL A 147 0.87 -6.27 2.94
C VAL A 147 0.53 -6.79 1.55
N THR A 148 -0.35 -7.79 1.48
CA THR A 148 -0.81 -8.39 0.23
C THR A 148 -2.31 -8.58 0.21
N ALA A 149 -2.95 -8.28 -0.93
CA ALA A 149 -4.35 -8.58 -1.13
C ALA A 149 -4.54 -10.07 -1.47
N VAL A 150 -5.50 -10.74 -0.82
CA VAL A 150 -5.75 -12.17 -1.03
C VAL A 150 -6.25 -12.45 -2.44
N GLU A 151 -7.11 -11.59 -2.95
CA GLU A 151 -7.47 -11.52 -4.37
C GLU A 151 -6.69 -10.35 -4.97
N ASN A 152 -6.04 -10.54 -6.12
CA ASN A 152 -5.24 -9.51 -6.83
C ASN A 152 -6.12 -8.34 -7.34
N VAL A 153 -6.77 -7.64 -6.42
CA VAL A 153 -7.55 -6.43 -6.67
C VAL A 153 -6.62 -5.26 -6.38
N SER A 154 -6.52 -4.31 -7.32
CA SER A 154 -5.66 -3.13 -7.22
C SER A 154 -6.22 -2.08 -6.25
N SER A 155 -6.94 -2.51 -5.22
CA SER A 155 -7.78 -1.67 -4.37
C SER A 155 -7.17 -1.43 -3.00
N VAL A 156 -6.03 -2.05 -2.73
CA VAL A 156 -5.23 -1.95 -1.51
C VAL A 156 -3.86 -1.42 -1.88
N ASP A 157 -3.26 -0.62 -0.99
CA ASP A 157 -1.85 -0.28 -1.07
C ASP A 157 -1.02 -1.49 -0.61
N GLU A 158 -0.60 -2.31 -1.57
CA GLU A 158 0.24 -3.48 -1.32
C GLU A 158 1.72 -3.06 -1.30
N GLY A 159 2.51 -3.68 -0.42
CA GLY A 159 3.92 -3.38 -0.33
C GLY A 159 4.57 -3.81 0.97
N GLU A 160 5.82 -3.36 1.13
CA GLU A 160 6.61 -3.53 2.35
C GLU A 160 6.64 -2.20 3.10
N TYR A 161 6.36 -2.25 4.39
CA TYR A 161 6.35 -1.13 5.32
C TYR A 161 7.23 -1.47 6.52
N GLU A 162 7.68 -0.45 7.24
CA GLU A 162 8.41 -0.60 8.49
C GLU A 162 7.60 0.05 9.62
N THR A 163 7.55 -0.62 10.77
CA THR A 163 6.87 -0.07 11.95
C THR A 163 7.66 1.10 12.55
N ASP A 164 6.94 2.09 13.06
CA ASP A 164 7.53 3.24 13.74
C ASP A 164 7.96 2.93 15.19
N GLU A 165 8.42 3.95 15.93
CA GLU A 165 8.82 3.84 17.35
C GLU A 165 7.73 3.30 18.29
N ASN A 166 6.47 3.30 17.85
CA ASN A 166 5.32 2.79 18.59
C ASN A 166 4.87 1.42 18.08
N GLY A 167 5.58 0.81 17.13
CA GLY A 167 5.20 -0.46 16.53
C GLY A 167 4.03 -0.36 15.56
N ILE A 168 3.77 0.82 15.00
CA ILE A 168 2.57 1.10 14.22
C ILE A 168 2.91 1.33 12.75
N VAL A 169 2.08 0.77 11.87
CA VAL A 169 1.98 1.15 10.45
C VAL A 169 0.56 1.68 10.18
N SER A 170 0.48 2.85 9.55
CA SER A 170 -0.79 3.45 9.11
C SER A 170 -0.92 3.31 7.61
N LEU A 171 -2.02 2.71 7.17
CA LEU A 171 -2.34 2.41 5.77
C LEU A 171 -3.65 3.09 5.40
N ALA A 172 -3.78 3.44 4.13
CA ALA A 172 -5.04 3.97 3.60
C ALA A 172 -6.11 2.88 3.57
N SER A 173 -7.34 3.24 3.90
CA SER A 173 -8.49 2.36 3.71
C SER A 173 -8.68 2.05 2.20
N PRO A 174 -9.12 0.82 1.86
CA PRO A 174 -9.35 0.45 0.47
C PRO A 174 -10.53 1.22 -0.14
N ASN A 175 -10.71 1.10 -1.46
CA ASN A 175 -11.88 1.68 -2.15
C ASN A 175 -13.07 0.72 -2.25
N GLU A 176 -12.86 -0.55 -1.93
CA GLU A 176 -13.86 -1.61 -1.91
C GLU A 176 -13.52 -2.63 -0.81
N THR A 177 -14.50 -3.46 -0.44
CA THR A 177 -14.27 -4.50 0.57
C THR A 177 -13.32 -5.57 0.05
N VAL A 178 -12.26 -5.86 0.80
CA VAL A 178 -11.17 -6.75 0.36
C VAL A 178 -10.52 -7.46 1.56
N ASP A 179 -10.17 -8.73 1.36
CA ASP A 179 -9.37 -9.48 2.32
C ASP A 179 -7.88 -9.21 2.11
N VAL A 180 -7.21 -8.77 3.16
CA VAL A 180 -5.78 -8.40 3.14
C VAL A 180 -5.02 -9.25 4.13
N THR A 181 -3.87 -9.77 3.69
CA THR A 181 -2.92 -10.47 4.54
C THR A 181 -1.79 -9.54 4.93
N PHE A 182 -1.51 -9.52 6.23
CA PHE A 182 -0.46 -8.77 6.88
C PHE A 182 0.55 -9.77 7.42
N ASN A 183 1.78 -9.74 6.89
CA ASN A 183 2.87 -10.57 7.36
C ASN A 183 3.96 -9.68 7.97
N ALA A 184 4.04 -9.61 9.29
CA ALA A 184 5.11 -8.94 10.01
C ALA A 184 6.28 -9.90 10.19
N THR A 185 7.49 -9.41 9.98
CA THR A 185 8.74 -10.14 10.16
C THR A 185 9.71 -9.27 10.94
N LEU A 186 10.30 -9.83 11.99
CA LEU A 186 11.39 -9.23 12.73
C LEU A 186 12.46 -10.29 12.92
N GLU A 187 13.66 -10.03 12.39
CA GLU A 187 14.77 -10.99 12.38
C GLU A 187 14.35 -12.35 11.82
N THR A 188 14.24 -13.37 12.67
CA THR A 188 13.89 -14.75 12.30
C THR A 188 12.45 -15.14 12.62
N VAL A 189 11.69 -14.24 13.26
CA VAL A 189 10.31 -14.50 13.69
C VAL A 189 9.35 -13.77 12.77
N SER A 190 8.24 -14.43 12.45
CA SER A 190 7.17 -13.85 11.63
C SER A 190 5.80 -14.12 12.23
N ALA A 191 4.89 -13.19 12.00
CA ALA A 191 3.50 -13.27 12.42
C ALA A 191 2.60 -12.86 11.26
N GLU A 192 1.54 -13.63 11.02
CA GLU A 192 0.61 -13.41 9.92
C GLU A 192 -0.82 -13.26 10.45
N THR A 193 -1.52 -12.24 9.94
CA THR A 193 -2.94 -12.00 10.19
C THR A 193 -3.62 -11.68 8.87
N THR A 194 -4.84 -12.18 8.67
CA THR A 194 -5.71 -11.79 7.55
C THR A 194 -6.94 -11.07 8.09
N GLU A 195 -7.23 -9.90 7.55
CA GLU A 195 -8.39 -9.10 7.93
C GLU A 195 -9.17 -8.63 6.70
N THR A 196 -10.50 -8.61 6.82
CA THR A 196 -11.38 -8.02 5.81
C THR A 196 -11.46 -6.52 6.07
N LEU A 197 -10.93 -5.72 5.15
CA LEU A 197 -10.99 -4.27 5.20
C LEU A 197 -12.19 -3.76 4.40
N GLU A 198 -12.90 -2.81 4.96
CA GLU A 198 -14.01 -2.12 4.31
C GLU A 198 -13.54 -0.79 3.71
N PRO A 199 -14.23 -0.25 2.69
CA PRO A 199 -13.88 1.07 2.20
C PRO A 199 -14.08 2.12 3.30
N ALA A 200 -13.27 3.19 3.26
CA ALA A 200 -13.54 4.33 4.13
C ALA A 200 -15.00 4.75 3.95
N GLU A 201 -15.71 4.97 5.06
CA GLU A 201 -17.05 5.53 5.01
C GLU A 201 -16.92 6.97 4.51
N ASP A 202 -16.96 7.13 3.19
CA ASP A 202 -17.11 8.44 2.58
C ASP A 202 -18.50 8.91 3.02
N ASP A 203 -18.54 9.89 3.92
CA ASP A 203 -19.72 10.71 4.13
C ASP A 203 -20.09 11.25 2.73
N GLU A 204 -21.06 10.59 2.10
CA GLU A 204 -21.56 10.81 0.74
C GLU A 204 -20.92 9.92 -0.34
N VAL A 205 -21.45 8.69 -0.47
CA VAL A 205 -21.80 8.20 -1.80
C VAL A 205 -22.52 9.34 -2.54
N ASP A 206 -21.82 10.06 -3.41
CA ASP A 206 -22.46 10.88 -4.43
C ASP A 206 -23.30 9.88 -5.24
N GLU A 207 -24.60 9.77 -4.90
CA GLU A 207 -25.57 8.87 -5.51
C GLU A 207 -25.29 8.81 -7.01
N PRO A 208 -25.37 7.65 -7.69
CA PRO A 208 -24.99 7.53 -9.09
C PRO A 208 -25.63 8.67 -9.88
N ARG A 209 -24.82 9.69 -10.23
CA ARG A 209 -25.35 10.94 -10.76
C ARG A 209 -26.07 10.57 -12.04
N ASN A 210 -27.39 10.61 -12.01
CA ASN A 210 -28.16 10.29 -13.20
C ASN A 210 -27.74 11.28 -14.28
N PHE A 211 -27.84 10.89 -15.56
CA PHE A 211 -27.38 11.73 -16.67
C PHE A 211 -27.91 13.17 -16.59
N GLY A 212 -29.13 13.36 -16.06
CA GLY A 212 -29.72 14.67 -15.80
C GLY A 212 -29.00 15.50 -14.72
N GLN A 213 -28.46 14.89 -13.67
CA GLN A 213 -27.63 15.53 -12.65
C GLN A 213 -26.26 15.95 -13.22
N LEU A 214 -25.65 15.13 -14.08
CA LEU A 214 -24.42 15.49 -14.79
C LEU A 214 -24.62 16.69 -15.70
N VAL A 215 -25.69 16.69 -16.51
CA VAL A 215 -26.06 17.82 -17.38
C VAL A 215 -26.37 19.07 -16.54
N SER A 216 -27.06 18.92 -15.40
CA SER A 216 -27.37 20.06 -14.52
C SER A 216 -26.11 20.71 -13.91
N ALA A 217 -25.08 19.93 -13.60
CA ALA A 217 -23.79 20.45 -13.14
C ALA A 217 -23.04 21.23 -14.25
N VAL A 218 -23.06 20.72 -15.49
CA VAL A 218 -22.47 21.40 -16.66
C VAL A 218 -23.21 22.70 -16.99
N VAL A 219 -24.54 22.72 -16.85
CA VAL A 219 -25.35 23.94 -17.02
C VAL A 219 -25.01 24.97 -15.94
N GLN A 220 -24.81 24.55 -14.68
CA GLN A 220 -24.43 25.45 -13.59
C GLN A 220 -23.01 26.00 -13.76
N SER A 221 -22.06 25.21 -14.28
CA SER A 221 -20.69 25.69 -14.53
C SER A 221 -20.63 26.72 -15.67
N LEU A 222 -21.44 26.53 -16.71
CA LEU A 222 -21.49 27.41 -17.87
C LEU A 222 -22.38 28.65 -17.69
N GLN A 223 -23.19 28.73 -16.62
CA GLN A 223 -23.99 29.93 -16.30
C GLN A 223 -23.14 31.16 -15.94
N SER A 224 -21.83 31.00 -15.75
CA SER A 224 -20.92 32.08 -15.37
C SER A 224 -20.30 32.82 -16.57
N ASP A 225 -20.33 32.28 -17.80
CA ASP A 225 -19.60 32.85 -18.95
C ASP A 225 -20.27 32.64 -20.33
N GLY A 226 -21.32 33.41 -20.64
CA GLY A 226 -21.80 33.58 -22.02
C GLY A 226 -22.64 32.42 -22.61
N PRO A 227 -22.92 32.42 -23.94
CA PRO A 227 -24.00 31.63 -24.55
C PRO A 227 -23.73 30.12 -24.53
N SER A 228 -24.08 29.51 -23.39
CA SER A 228 -23.82 28.14 -22.98
C SER A 228 -24.55 27.05 -23.77
N GLY A 229 -25.53 27.43 -24.60
CA GLY A 229 -26.43 26.48 -25.28
C GLY A 229 -25.73 25.51 -26.24
N ILE A 230 -24.63 25.92 -26.88
CA ILE A 230 -23.91 25.07 -27.84
C ILE A 230 -23.05 24.04 -27.12
N SER A 231 -22.30 24.46 -26.10
CA SER A 231 -21.48 23.55 -25.29
C SER A 231 -22.32 22.54 -24.51
N ILE A 232 -23.51 22.95 -24.05
CA ILE A 232 -24.46 22.02 -23.43
C ILE A 232 -24.99 21.02 -24.46
N ALA A 233 -25.31 21.46 -25.68
CA ALA A 233 -25.80 20.56 -26.74
C ALA A 233 -24.73 19.55 -27.16
N GLU A 234 -23.47 19.98 -27.30
CA GLU A 234 -22.33 19.10 -27.58
C GLU A 234 -22.12 18.07 -26.46
N PHE A 235 -22.10 18.53 -25.20
CA PHE A 235 -21.99 17.63 -24.05
C PHE A 235 -23.13 16.59 -24.00
N VAL A 236 -24.37 17.01 -24.26
CA VAL A 236 -25.52 16.11 -24.25
C VAL A 236 -25.45 15.12 -25.41
N THR A 237 -25.09 15.53 -26.63
CA THR A 237 -24.96 14.61 -27.77
C THR A 237 -23.85 13.58 -27.54
N GLU A 238 -22.68 14.01 -27.06
CA GLU A 238 -21.51 13.14 -26.84
C GLU A 238 -21.74 12.11 -25.72
N ASN A 239 -22.52 12.48 -24.71
CA ASN A 239 -22.70 11.66 -23.51
C ASN A 239 -24.09 11.01 -23.42
N ASN A 240 -24.94 11.15 -24.46
CA ASN A 240 -26.26 10.54 -24.47
C ASN A 240 -26.14 9.01 -24.57
N PRO A 241 -26.65 8.24 -23.59
CA PRO A 241 -26.63 6.78 -23.65
C PRO A 241 -27.54 6.18 -24.75
N GLY A 242 -28.41 6.99 -25.36
CA GLY A 242 -29.21 6.61 -26.54
C GLY A 242 -28.52 7.01 -27.83
N ASP A 243 -28.35 6.04 -28.74
CA ASP A 243 -27.73 6.19 -30.07
C ASP A 243 -28.35 7.36 -30.85
N ALA A 244 -27.72 8.53 -30.78
CA ALA A 244 -28.29 9.78 -31.23
C ALA A 244 -28.24 9.83 -32.78
N PRO A 245 -29.32 10.24 -33.46
CA PRO A 245 -29.31 10.30 -34.91
C PRO A 245 -28.33 11.38 -35.42
N ASP A 246 -27.83 11.24 -36.66
CA ASP A 246 -26.77 12.09 -37.25
C ASP A 246 -27.00 13.61 -37.21
N HIS A 247 -28.23 14.04 -36.95
CA HIS A 247 -28.64 15.45 -36.82
C HIS A 247 -28.78 15.91 -35.36
N ALA A 248 -28.36 15.10 -34.39
CA ALA A 248 -28.29 15.48 -32.99
C ALA A 248 -27.08 16.37 -32.74
N GLY A 249 -27.32 17.62 -32.38
CA GLY A 249 -26.27 18.61 -32.13
C GLY A 249 -26.68 20.01 -32.56
N PRO A 250 -25.86 21.03 -32.28
CA PRO A 250 -26.11 22.39 -32.74
C PRO A 250 -26.10 22.47 -34.27
N PRO A 251 -26.90 23.34 -34.92
CA PRO A 251 -26.87 23.51 -36.37
C PRO A 251 -25.48 23.93 -36.88
N ASP A 252 -25.10 23.53 -38.11
CA ASP A 252 -23.80 23.85 -38.73
C ASP A 252 -23.43 25.36 -38.77
N HIS A 253 -24.44 26.22 -38.63
CA HIS A 253 -24.34 27.67 -38.66
C HIS A 253 -24.35 28.31 -37.26
N ALA A 254 -24.22 27.50 -36.20
CA ALA A 254 -24.30 27.96 -34.82
C ALA A 254 -22.96 28.48 -34.24
N GLY A 255 -21.83 28.39 -34.94
CA GLY A 255 -20.55 28.90 -34.44
C GLY A 255 -20.25 30.38 -34.77
N PRO A 256 -19.59 31.15 -33.88
CA PRO A 256 -18.92 32.38 -34.26
C PRO A 256 -17.65 32.07 -35.07
N SER A 257 -17.48 32.74 -36.21
CA SER A 257 -16.32 32.62 -37.08
C SER A 257 -15.06 33.20 -36.41
N ASP A 258 -14.07 32.37 -36.10
CA ASP A 258 -12.67 32.71 -36.39
C ASP A 258 -11.73 31.53 -36.17
N GLY A 259 -11.00 31.12 -37.21
CA GLY A 259 -10.11 29.97 -37.11
C GLY A 259 -9.48 29.47 -38.41
N GLY A 260 -8.98 30.37 -39.26
CA GLY A 260 -7.88 30.02 -40.18
C GLY A 260 -8.20 30.05 -41.69
N THR A 261 -7.72 31.12 -42.32
CA THR A 261 -7.10 31.16 -43.66
C THR A 261 -7.78 30.41 -44.82
N ASP A 262 -8.49 31.15 -45.67
CA ASP A 262 -8.11 31.21 -47.08
C ASP A 262 -8.65 32.51 -47.72
N ASP A 263 -7.73 33.34 -48.21
CA ASP A 263 -8.02 34.43 -49.15
C ASP A 263 -8.38 33.81 -50.50
N GLY A 264 -9.57 33.24 -50.59
CA GLY A 264 -10.16 32.70 -51.81
C GLY A 264 -11.20 33.65 -52.39
N ASN A 265 -10.75 34.71 -53.04
CA ASN A 265 -11.59 35.48 -53.95
C ASN A 265 -11.99 34.59 -55.15
N GLU A 266 -13.23 34.14 -55.20
CA GLU A 266 -13.95 33.91 -56.45
C GLU A 266 -15.40 34.37 -56.26
N SER A 267 -15.77 35.36 -57.07
CA SER A 267 -17.12 35.88 -57.20
C SER A 267 -17.99 34.83 -57.88
N ASP A 268 -19.22 34.59 -57.40
CA ASP A 268 -20.32 34.51 -58.35
C ASP A 268 -21.68 34.84 -57.73
N ASP A 269 -22.47 35.46 -58.58
CA ASP A 269 -23.68 36.20 -58.32
C ASP A 269 -24.82 35.42 -57.66
N SER A 270 -25.45 36.08 -56.68
CA SER A 270 -26.90 36.28 -56.61
C SER A 270 -27.81 35.12 -57.06
N GLN A 271 -28.33 34.34 -56.10
CA GLN A 271 -29.71 33.80 -56.12
C GLN A 271 -30.05 33.04 -54.82
N GLN A 272 -30.06 33.73 -53.68
CA GLN A 272 -30.96 33.35 -52.59
C GLN A 272 -32.15 34.30 -52.63
N GLY A 273 -33.20 33.86 -53.32
CA GLY A 273 -34.51 34.48 -53.20
C GLY A 273 -35.01 34.36 -51.74
N PRO A 274 -35.96 35.21 -51.32
CA PRO A 274 -36.58 35.05 -50.01
C PRO A 274 -37.22 33.65 -49.89
N PRO A 275 -37.30 33.08 -48.67
CA PRO A 275 -37.92 31.78 -48.45
C PRO A 275 -39.33 31.72 -49.05
N ASP A 276 -39.67 30.59 -49.67
CA ASP A 276 -40.90 30.34 -50.45
C ASP A 276 -42.22 30.39 -49.63
N HIS A 277 -42.19 30.95 -48.42
CA HIS A 277 -43.30 30.95 -47.47
C HIS A 277 -43.56 32.29 -46.77
N ALA A 278 -43.00 33.40 -47.27
CA ALA A 278 -43.54 34.72 -46.93
C ALA A 278 -44.81 34.96 -47.74
N GLY A 279 -45.95 34.51 -47.22
CA GLY A 279 -47.27 34.79 -47.80
C GLY A 279 -47.42 36.30 -48.06
N PRO A 280 -47.97 36.73 -49.21
CA PRO A 280 -48.12 38.13 -49.50
C PRO A 280 -49.12 38.76 -48.54
N SER A 281 -48.68 39.79 -47.82
CA SER A 281 -49.57 40.73 -47.12
C SER A 281 -50.60 41.25 -48.12
N ALA A 282 -51.87 41.04 -47.77
CA ALA A 282 -53.02 41.55 -48.47
C ALA A 282 -52.91 43.07 -48.63
N ASP A 283 -53.12 43.56 -49.86
CA ASP A 283 -53.72 44.86 -50.15
C ASP A 283 -54.28 44.86 -51.59
N ASN A 284 -55.58 44.54 -51.67
CA ASN A 284 -56.61 45.17 -52.50
C ASN A 284 -56.55 45.17 -54.05
N GLU A 285 -57.65 44.61 -54.58
CA GLU A 285 -58.40 45.00 -55.80
C GLU A 285 -57.87 44.48 -57.14
N ALA A 286 -58.46 43.36 -57.61
CA ALA A 286 -59.33 43.33 -58.80
C ALA A 286 -59.49 41.90 -59.34
N ASP A 287 -60.74 41.44 -59.32
CA ASP A 287 -61.43 40.82 -60.47
C ASP A 287 -60.72 39.69 -61.25
N THR A 288 -61.14 38.44 -61.06
CA THR A 288 -61.96 37.68 -62.03
C THR A 288 -61.90 36.16 -61.77
N ASN A 289 -63.10 35.59 -61.65
CA ASN A 289 -63.54 34.27 -62.12
C ASN A 289 -62.79 32.96 -61.80
N GLU A 290 -63.53 32.13 -61.03
CA GLU A 290 -64.03 30.79 -61.40
C GLU A 290 -63.06 29.61 -61.60
N SER A 291 -63.18 28.66 -60.65
CA SER A 291 -63.56 27.24 -60.85
C SER A 291 -62.53 26.16 -60.47
N ASP A 292 -63.13 25.11 -59.88
CA ASP A 292 -62.76 23.70 -59.78
C ASP A 292 -61.80 23.18 -58.69
N ASP A 293 -62.46 22.52 -57.72
CA ASP A 293 -62.37 21.08 -57.42
C ASP A 293 -61.01 20.43 -57.11
N GLY A 294 -60.93 19.84 -55.91
CA GLY A 294 -59.90 18.85 -55.60
C GLY A 294 -59.76 18.51 -54.12
N ASN A 295 -60.66 17.67 -53.64
CA ASN A 295 -60.64 17.02 -52.33
C ASN A 295 -59.37 16.17 -52.16
N ASP A 296 -58.63 16.30 -51.05
CA ASP A 296 -58.06 15.14 -50.36
C ASP A 296 -57.77 15.45 -48.89
N ALA A 297 -58.44 14.67 -48.05
CA ALA A 297 -58.22 14.57 -46.63
C ALA A 297 -57.05 13.60 -46.42
N ASP A 298 -56.07 13.97 -45.59
CA ASP A 298 -55.30 12.95 -44.92
C ASP A 298 -55.08 13.27 -43.44
N SER A 299 -55.39 12.24 -42.67
CA SER A 299 -55.60 12.27 -41.23
C SER A 299 -54.29 11.90 -40.55
N GLY A 300 -53.72 12.82 -39.77
CA GLY A 300 -52.56 12.53 -38.91
C GLY A 300 -52.96 11.65 -37.73
N GLY A 301 -52.91 10.32 -37.91
CA GLY A 301 -52.89 9.34 -36.82
C GLY A 301 -51.46 9.17 -36.26
N PRO A 302 -51.30 8.88 -34.96
CA PRO A 302 -49.99 8.71 -34.34
C PRO A 302 -49.26 7.46 -34.87
N PRO A 303 -47.91 7.46 -34.91
CA PRO A 303 -47.13 6.38 -35.50
C PRO A 303 -47.22 5.08 -34.71
N ASP A 304 -47.44 4.00 -35.46
CA ASP A 304 -47.21 2.61 -35.05
C ASP A 304 -45.72 2.42 -34.76
N HIS A 305 -45.34 2.20 -33.49
CA HIS A 305 -44.19 1.38 -33.10
C HIS A 305 -44.06 1.36 -31.56
N ALA A 306 -44.92 0.57 -30.90
CA ALA A 306 -44.59 -0.06 -29.62
C ALA A 306 -44.33 -1.54 -29.91
N GLY A 307 -43.26 -2.08 -29.34
CA GLY A 307 -42.65 -3.37 -29.70
C GLY A 307 -43.51 -4.62 -29.46
N PRO A 308 -43.00 -5.80 -29.86
CA PRO A 308 -43.73 -7.07 -29.81
C PRO A 308 -43.73 -7.74 -28.42
N SER A 309 -44.94 -8.11 -28.01
CA SER A 309 -45.47 -9.39 -27.52
C SER A 309 -44.85 -10.20 -26.36
N ASP A 310 -45.81 -10.85 -25.66
CA ASP A 310 -45.77 -12.10 -24.87
C ASP A 310 -45.48 -11.92 -23.36
N ASP A 311 -46.29 -12.38 -22.40
CA ASP A 311 -47.43 -13.31 -22.39
C ASP A 311 -48.33 -13.01 -21.18
N ASP A 312 -49.64 -13.15 -21.38
CA ASP A 312 -50.64 -13.33 -20.33
C ASP A 312 -50.56 -14.77 -19.78
N ASP A 313 -50.66 -14.93 -18.46
CA ASP A 313 -51.69 -15.76 -17.78
C ASP A 313 -51.25 -16.24 -16.38
N ASP A 314 -51.66 -15.44 -15.40
CA ASP A 314 -52.67 -15.76 -14.39
C ASP A 314 -52.62 -17.10 -13.59
N SER A 315 -52.83 -16.90 -12.29
CA SER A 315 -53.60 -17.74 -11.34
C SER A 315 -52.95 -18.94 -10.61
N GLY A 316 -52.86 -18.81 -9.28
CA GLY A 316 -52.82 -19.97 -8.36
C GLY A 316 -52.32 -19.67 -6.94
N GLY A 317 -53.21 -19.27 -6.03
CA GLY A 317 -52.91 -18.93 -4.62
C GLY A 317 -52.39 -20.07 -3.72
N PRO A 318 -52.05 -19.78 -2.44
CA PRO A 318 -51.40 -20.72 -1.53
C PRO A 318 -52.42 -21.66 -0.87
N PRO A 319 -52.05 -22.94 -0.59
CA PRO A 319 -51.75 -23.28 0.80
C PRO A 319 -50.77 -24.46 1.02
N GLY A 320 -50.08 -24.43 2.18
CA GLY A 320 -50.00 -25.61 3.06
C GLY A 320 -48.80 -26.56 2.98
N GLN A 321 -47.99 -26.48 4.04
CA GLN A 321 -47.46 -27.57 4.89
C GLN A 321 -46.52 -28.69 4.36
N ALA A 322 -45.42 -28.80 5.12
CA ALA A 322 -44.82 -29.99 5.75
C ALA A 322 -44.02 -31.01 4.91
N ASN A 323 -42.74 -31.14 5.26
CA ASN A 323 -42.05 -32.37 5.73
C ASN A 323 -40.66 -31.94 6.26
N SER A 324 -40.16 -32.28 7.45
CA SER A 324 -39.82 -33.61 8.00
C SER A 324 -39.05 -34.47 7.03
#